data_AF-A0A5B9CBR6-F1
#
_entry.id   AF-A0A5B9CBR6-F1
#
_cell.length_a   1.000
_cell.length_b   1.000
_cell.length_c   1.000
_cell.angle_alpha   90.00
_cell.angle_beta   90.00
_cell.angle_gamma   90.00
#
_symmetry.space_group_name_H-M   'P 1'
#
loop_
_entity.id
_entity.type
_entity.pdbx_description
1 polymer ?
#
loop_
_entity_poly.entity_id
_entity_poly.type
_entity_poly.pdbx_seq_one_letter_code
_entity_poly.pdbx_strand_id
1 'polypeptide(L)'
;PVETNIVCKLDSSGGAVQLPDTNINIHVPEGHVADGDAQQISMKALLDSPLELNSDKCSTLSPVLEIKLSNMEIRTPIILEMKISAEVNNDIVSKNLVAIRCLRSDMKEGPYTPMTLSYCYGDTIQVQLENLEPCMYIAIVAQGQNISYPYTVWDYISKKITVGVYGPKHVHPSFKTVVAVFGHDCAPKSLLVNEVTRQVHSAAPIILHLWGKHQLFLLRPQDLKLCMFSNMPNYEVKASDQAKMVRGFQMKLGKVSHLIFPIISHDPNELSDFTLRLQVKDNKDIMLAQFCIQTPQPPLKNAGRCLGQRRFLKKNEIGKIILSPLVTTSKYPVFQDRIVAGLKYGKMLKTVVRQNKNHYLLEYKKGDAIALLSEEKIRLKGQLWT
;
A
#
# COMPACT_ATOMS: atom_id res chain seq x y z
N PRO A 1 2.86 -8.49 0.09
CA PRO A 1 3.02 -7.15 0.72
C PRO A 1 3.14 -6.11 -0.40
N VAL A 2 2.42 -4.98 -0.33
CA VAL A 2 2.69 -3.89 -1.28
C VAL A 2 4.02 -3.30 -0.91
N GLU A 3 4.92 -3.41 -1.85
CA GLU A 3 6.28 -2.93 -1.79
C GLU A 3 6.28 -1.61 -2.54
N THR A 4 6.72 -0.53 -1.89
CA THR A 4 7.04 0.69 -2.64
C THR A 4 8.30 0.37 -3.43
N ASN A 5 8.24 0.49 -4.75
CA ASN A 5 9.37 0.26 -5.64
C ASN A 5 9.47 1.33 -6.72
N ILE A 6 10.67 1.49 -7.26
CA ILE A 6 10.95 2.34 -8.41
C ILE A 6 12.08 1.70 -9.23
N VAL A 7 11.99 1.86 -10.55
CA VAL A 7 13.07 1.53 -11.47
C VAL A 7 13.36 2.76 -12.31
N CYS A 8 14.61 3.17 -12.35
CA CYS A 8 15.07 4.31 -13.13
C CYS A 8 16.34 3.92 -13.88
N LYS A 9 16.58 4.54 -15.04
CA LYS A 9 17.80 4.39 -15.82
C LYS A 9 18.42 5.77 -15.99
N LEU A 10 19.66 5.91 -15.57
CA LEU A 10 20.44 7.15 -15.63
C LEU A 10 21.65 6.93 -16.53
N ASP A 11 22.04 7.94 -17.29
CA ASP A 11 23.25 7.93 -18.13
C ASP A 11 24.43 8.58 -17.39
N SER A 12 25.51 8.90 -18.11
CA SER A 12 26.68 9.55 -17.53
C SER A 12 26.43 10.95 -16.97
N SER A 13 25.30 11.60 -17.28
CA SER A 13 24.94 12.90 -16.66
C SER A 13 24.55 12.79 -15.18
N GLY A 14 24.33 11.57 -14.69
CA GLY A 14 23.95 11.32 -13.30
C GLY A 14 22.48 11.64 -13.02
N GLY A 15 22.16 11.95 -11.76
CA GLY A 15 20.80 12.33 -11.35
C GLY A 15 20.43 11.84 -9.95
N ALA A 16 19.13 11.77 -9.68
CA ALA A 16 18.61 11.26 -8.42
C ALA A 16 17.38 10.37 -8.64
N VAL A 17 17.31 9.29 -7.86
CA VAL A 17 16.18 8.35 -7.84
C VAL A 17 15.56 8.40 -6.46
N GLN A 18 14.33 8.89 -6.36
CA GLN A 18 13.57 8.93 -5.11
C GLN A 18 12.58 7.77 -5.06
N LEU A 19 12.57 7.04 -3.95
CA LEU A 19 11.54 6.04 -3.70
C LEU A 19 10.21 6.76 -3.40
N PRO A 20 9.12 6.50 -4.17
CA PRO A 20 7.89 7.27 -4.05
C PRO A 20 7.31 7.29 -2.63
N ASP A 21 6.86 8.46 -2.19
CA ASP A 21 6.17 8.63 -0.89
C ASP A 21 7.02 8.30 0.33
N THR A 22 8.34 8.33 0.15
CA THR A 22 9.32 8.16 1.21
C THR A 22 10.39 9.25 1.13
N ASN A 23 11.17 9.37 2.20
CA ASN A 23 12.35 10.24 2.27
C ASN A 23 13.61 9.42 2.00
N ILE A 24 13.60 8.59 0.96
CA ILE A 24 14.69 7.67 0.60
C ILE A 24 15.10 7.97 -0.83
N ASN A 25 16.33 8.42 -1.00
CA ASN A 25 16.86 8.93 -2.25
C ASN A 25 18.21 8.29 -2.54
N ILE A 26 18.45 8.00 -3.82
CA ILE A 26 19.75 7.61 -4.34
C ILE A 26 20.23 8.73 -5.25
N HIS A 27 21.37 9.32 -4.92
CA HIS A 27 22.06 10.31 -5.75
C HIS A 27 23.18 9.65 -6.52
N VAL A 28 23.18 9.86 -7.84
CA VAL A 28 24.18 9.36 -8.78
C VAL A 28 24.95 10.57 -9.32
N PRO A 29 26.25 10.70 -9.00
CA PRO A 29 27.05 11.81 -9.49
C PRO A 29 27.20 11.81 -11.01
N GLU A 30 27.46 12.97 -11.59
CA GLU A 30 27.89 13.08 -13.00
C GLU A 30 29.20 12.31 -13.20
N GLY A 31 29.34 11.65 -14.36
CA GLY A 31 30.48 10.81 -14.70
C GLY A 31 30.51 9.45 -13.98
N HIS A 32 29.41 9.05 -13.32
CA HIS A 32 29.31 7.78 -12.59
C HIS A 32 29.56 6.55 -13.47
N VAL A 33 29.09 6.59 -14.73
CA VAL A 33 29.34 5.58 -15.76
C VAL A 33 30.08 6.22 -16.94
N ALA A 34 30.64 5.40 -17.84
CA ALA A 34 31.26 5.90 -19.06
C ALA A 34 30.24 6.56 -20.01
N ASP A 35 30.71 7.44 -20.89
CA ASP A 35 29.85 8.06 -21.89
C ASP A 35 29.29 7.00 -22.85
N GLY A 36 27.97 7.00 -23.02
CA GLY A 36 27.23 6.00 -23.78
C GLY A 36 26.73 4.82 -22.95
N ASP A 37 27.22 4.64 -21.73
CA ASP A 37 26.71 3.65 -20.78
C ASP A 37 25.57 4.21 -19.93
N ALA A 38 24.90 3.31 -19.22
CA ALA A 38 23.81 3.67 -18.32
C ALA A 38 23.73 2.77 -17.09
N GLN A 39 23.33 3.38 -15.98
CA GLN A 39 23.02 2.70 -14.73
C GLN A 39 21.50 2.55 -14.59
N GLN A 40 21.00 1.32 -14.59
CA GLN A 40 19.66 1.04 -14.13
C GLN A 40 19.68 0.77 -12.62
N ILE A 41 18.86 1.51 -11.89
CA ILE A 41 18.69 1.42 -10.44
C ILE A 41 17.26 1.01 -10.16
N SER A 42 17.10 -0.13 -9.49
CA SER A 42 15.83 -0.58 -8.95
C SER A 42 15.90 -0.53 -7.44
N MET A 43 15.05 0.26 -6.81
CA MET A 43 14.99 0.41 -5.36
C MET A 43 13.62 -0.04 -4.86
N LYS A 44 13.61 -0.79 -3.76
CA LYS A 44 12.40 -1.34 -3.16
C LYS A 44 12.49 -1.35 -1.64
N ALA A 45 11.46 -0.83 -0.96
CA ALA A 45 11.37 -0.88 0.50
C ALA A 45 10.61 -2.13 0.98
N LEU A 46 11.28 -2.92 1.81
CA LEU A 46 10.71 -4.02 2.55
C LEU A 46 10.18 -3.50 3.90
N LEU A 47 8.87 -3.64 4.09
CA LEU A 47 8.19 -3.10 5.27
C LEU A 47 8.46 -3.93 6.54
N ASP A 48 8.63 -5.24 6.39
CA ASP A 48 9.04 -6.12 7.48
C ASP A 48 10.56 -6.25 7.50
N SER A 49 11.18 -5.99 8.65
CA SER A 49 12.61 -6.27 8.81
C SER A 49 12.88 -7.77 8.99
N PRO A 50 14.03 -8.27 8.50
CA PRO A 50 14.61 -9.54 8.91
C PRO A 50 14.77 -9.63 10.43
N LEU A 51 14.66 -10.84 10.96
CA LEU A 51 14.71 -11.07 12.41
C LEU A 51 16.10 -10.78 12.99
N GLU A 52 17.17 -11.03 12.24
CA GLU A 52 18.56 -10.77 12.67
C GLU A 52 18.80 -9.29 13.01
N LEU A 53 18.09 -8.37 12.35
CA LEU A 53 18.22 -6.92 12.57
C LEU A 53 17.50 -6.40 13.83
N ASN A 54 16.89 -7.30 14.61
CA ASN A 54 16.16 -6.93 15.82
C ASN A 54 16.43 -7.90 16.98
N SER A 55 17.04 -7.38 18.04
CA SER A 55 17.38 -8.10 19.27
C SER A 55 17.39 -7.14 20.47
N ASP A 56 17.79 -7.61 21.65
CA ASP A 56 17.98 -6.71 22.80
C ASP A 56 19.07 -5.68 22.57
N LYS A 57 20.03 -5.96 21.67
CA LYS A 57 21.15 -5.09 21.34
C LYS A 57 21.00 -4.38 20.00
N CYS A 58 19.95 -4.64 19.23
CA CYS A 58 19.80 -4.11 17.89
C CYS A 58 18.33 -3.78 17.57
N SER A 59 18.05 -2.62 16.99
CA SER A 59 16.71 -2.35 16.46
C SER A 59 16.77 -1.60 15.14
N THR A 60 15.97 -2.04 14.18
CA THR A 60 15.88 -1.40 12.86
C THR A 60 15.20 -0.02 12.95
N LEU A 61 15.79 1.00 12.33
CA LEU A 61 15.32 2.40 12.37
C LEU A 61 14.77 2.92 11.03
N SER A 62 15.00 2.18 9.94
CA SER A 62 14.54 2.43 8.58
C SER A 62 13.80 1.20 8.03
N PRO A 63 13.05 1.28 6.91
CA PRO A 63 12.76 0.08 6.13
C PRO A 63 14.07 -0.56 5.65
N VAL A 64 14.02 -1.87 5.36
CA VAL A 64 15.14 -2.54 4.66
C VAL A 64 14.98 -2.28 3.17
N LEU A 65 16.04 -1.78 2.54
CA LEU A 65 16.04 -1.43 1.13
C LEU A 65 16.69 -2.53 0.31
N GLU A 66 15.95 -3.09 -0.64
CA GLU A 66 16.51 -3.88 -1.73
C GLU A 66 16.92 -2.90 -2.85
N ILE A 67 18.22 -2.89 -3.17
CA ILE A 67 18.78 -2.07 -4.25
C ILE A 67 19.38 -3.03 -5.29
N LYS A 68 18.92 -2.92 -6.53
CA LYS A 68 19.43 -3.67 -7.67
C LYS A 68 20.03 -2.73 -8.69
N LEU A 69 21.21 -3.08 -9.17
CA LEU A 69 22.05 -2.25 -10.02
C LEU A 69 22.45 -3.06 -11.26
N SER A 70 22.38 -2.44 -12.46
CA SER A 70 22.71 -3.13 -13.71
C SER A 70 24.19 -3.08 -14.10
N ASN A 71 24.90 -2.03 -13.69
CA ASN A 71 26.32 -1.85 -13.98
C ASN A 71 27.11 -1.72 -12.66
N MET A 72 28.19 -2.48 -12.55
CA MET A 72 29.12 -2.47 -11.40
C MET A 72 30.40 -1.70 -11.70
N GLU A 73 30.68 -1.40 -12.98
CA GLU A 73 31.84 -0.64 -13.44
C GLU A 73 31.59 0.87 -13.24
N ILE A 74 31.55 1.26 -11.98
CA ILE A 74 31.28 2.63 -11.57
C ILE A 74 32.58 3.43 -11.38
N ARG A 75 32.56 4.70 -11.75
CA ARG A 75 33.69 5.63 -11.60
C ARG A 75 33.61 6.46 -10.32
N THR A 76 32.39 6.66 -9.82
CA THR A 76 32.10 7.41 -8.59
C THR A 76 31.13 6.63 -7.71
N PRO A 77 31.19 6.76 -6.37
CA PRO A 77 30.25 6.08 -5.49
C PRO A 77 28.84 6.65 -5.62
N ILE A 78 27.86 5.76 -5.49
CA ILE A 78 26.44 6.14 -5.39
C ILE A 78 26.15 6.56 -3.95
N ILE A 79 25.36 7.62 -3.75
CA ILE A 79 25.05 8.13 -2.41
C ILE A 79 23.60 7.78 -2.07
N LEU A 80 23.40 6.98 -1.01
CA LEU A 80 22.09 6.68 -0.45
C LEU A 80 21.80 7.65 0.69
N GLU A 81 20.73 8.42 0.57
CA GLU A 81 20.20 9.28 1.61
C GLU A 81 18.87 8.74 2.14
N MET A 82 18.71 8.69 3.46
CA MET A 82 17.42 8.33 4.06
C MET A 82 17.18 9.01 5.40
N LYS A 83 15.90 9.16 5.76
CA LYS A 83 15.48 9.56 7.10
C LYS A 83 15.18 8.37 8.00
N ILE A 84 15.65 8.42 9.24
CA ILE A 84 15.34 7.42 10.27
C ILE A 84 14.25 7.87 11.23
N SER A 85 13.56 6.90 11.81
CA SER A 85 12.45 7.15 12.75
C SER A 85 12.89 7.05 14.22
N ALA A 86 14.14 7.39 14.53
CA ALA A 86 14.62 7.41 15.91
C ALA A 86 15.79 8.38 16.10
N GLU A 87 16.08 8.68 17.35
CA GLU A 87 17.27 9.40 17.79
C GLU A 87 17.89 8.67 18.98
N VAL A 88 19.22 8.73 19.11
CA VAL A 88 19.89 8.29 20.34
C VAL A 88 19.63 9.35 21.41
N ASN A 89 19.27 8.92 22.61
CA ASN A 89 18.99 9.85 23.70
C ASN A 89 20.21 10.76 23.97
N ASN A 90 19.95 12.01 24.35
CA ASN A 90 21.01 13.04 24.40
C ASN A 90 21.97 12.91 25.60
N ASP A 91 21.81 11.90 26.44
CA ASP A 91 22.67 11.65 27.59
C ASP A 91 23.99 10.94 27.20
N ILE A 92 25.02 11.14 28.02
CA ILE A 92 26.37 10.61 27.77
C ILE A 92 26.37 9.07 27.73
N VAL A 93 25.52 8.44 28.54
CA VAL A 93 25.47 6.97 28.65
C VAL A 93 24.92 6.38 27.34
N SER A 94 23.81 6.91 26.84
CA SER A 94 23.20 6.46 25.57
C SER A 94 24.13 6.62 24.39
N LYS A 95 24.80 7.77 24.25
CA LYS A 95 25.75 8.03 23.16
C LYS A 95 26.99 7.12 23.20
N ASN A 96 27.40 6.67 24.38
CA ASN A 96 28.52 5.74 24.54
C ASN A 96 28.12 4.29 24.29
N LEU A 97 26.90 3.89 24.64
CA LEU A 97 26.46 2.49 24.57
C LEU A 97 25.82 2.12 23.23
N VAL A 98 25.15 3.06 22.57
CA VAL A 98 24.39 2.83 21.33
C VAL A 98 24.91 3.74 20.23
N ALA A 99 25.14 3.14 19.06
CA ALA A 99 25.50 3.83 17.84
C ALA A 99 24.48 3.54 16.74
N ILE A 100 24.19 4.55 15.92
CA ILE A 100 23.48 4.37 14.66
C ILE A 100 24.46 3.78 13.65
N ARG A 101 24.08 2.70 12.99
CA ARG A 101 24.92 2.04 11.97
C ARG A 101 24.11 1.71 10.72
N CYS A 102 24.78 1.82 9.57
CA CYS A 102 24.28 1.24 8.33
C CYS A 102 24.81 -0.19 8.22
N LEU A 103 23.91 -1.13 7.92
CA LEU A 103 24.24 -2.52 7.67
C LEU A 103 23.86 -2.90 6.25
N ARG A 104 24.67 -3.76 5.62
CA ARG A 104 24.45 -4.28 4.27
C ARG A 104 24.68 -5.78 4.19
N SER A 105 23.87 -6.43 3.37
CA SER A 105 23.91 -7.85 3.06
C SER A 105 23.63 -8.06 1.58
N ASP A 106 24.15 -9.12 0.98
CA ASP A 106 23.80 -9.52 -0.39
C ASP A 106 22.59 -10.47 -0.43
N MET A 107 22.14 -10.94 0.75
CA MET A 107 20.92 -11.71 0.93
C MET A 107 19.94 -11.02 1.88
N LYS A 108 18.64 -11.12 1.59
CA LYS A 108 17.57 -10.48 2.37
C LYS A 108 17.65 -10.79 3.86
N GLU A 109 17.90 -12.06 4.21
CA GLU A 109 17.87 -12.53 5.60
C GLU A 109 19.23 -12.44 6.30
N GLY A 110 20.25 -11.84 5.66
CA GLY A 110 21.61 -11.74 6.19
C GLY A 110 22.58 -12.79 5.63
N PRO A 111 23.85 -12.82 6.08
CA PRO A 111 24.38 -12.04 7.20
C PRO A 111 24.59 -10.56 6.87
N TYR A 112 24.31 -9.69 7.83
CA TYR A 112 24.49 -8.25 7.68
C TYR A 112 25.85 -7.78 8.20
N THR A 113 26.54 -6.98 7.39
CA THR A 113 27.86 -6.41 7.70
C THR A 113 27.79 -4.88 7.81
N PRO A 114 28.56 -4.26 8.70
CA PRO A 114 28.52 -2.81 8.88
C PRO A 114 29.15 -2.07 7.69
N MET A 115 28.54 -0.95 7.33
CA MET A 115 29.06 0.03 6.38
C MET A 115 29.38 1.35 7.08
N THR A 116 30.35 2.08 6.53
CA THR A 116 30.72 3.42 7.00
C THR A 116 29.61 4.41 6.66
N LEU A 117 29.14 5.15 7.66
CA LEU A 117 28.23 6.29 7.46
C LEU A 117 29.05 7.49 6.99
N SER A 118 28.66 8.10 5.87
CA SER A 118 29.29 9.32 5.36
C SER A 118 28.79 10.56 6.10
N TYR A 119 27.52 10.54 6.52
CA TYR A 119 26.88 11.64 7.23
C TYR A 119 25.76 11.12 8.14
N CYS A 120 25.66 11.67 9.34
CA CYS A 120 24.54 11.43 10.26
C CYS A 120 24.27 12.72 11.04
N TYR A 121 23.17 13.39 10.71
CA TYR A 121 22.76 14.62 11.38
C TYR A 121 21.24 14.68 11.50
N GLY A 122 20.77 14.92 12.73
CA GLY A 122 19.36 14.87 13.05
C GLY A 122 18.77 13.50 12.69
N ASP A 123 17.73 13.50 11.86
CA ASP A 123 17.07 12.30 11.37
C ASP A 123 17.62 11.80 10.03
N THR A 124 18.57 12.50 9.42
CA THR A 124 19.02 12.26 8.04
C THR A 124 20.39 11.56 8.03
N ILE A 125 20.49 10.51 7.23
CA ILE A 125 21.67 9.67 7.10
C ILE A 125 22.06 9.57 5.64
N GLN A 126 23.36 9.69 5.35
CA GLN A 126 23.91 9.40 4.04
C GLN A 126 25.00 8.34 4.12
N VAL A 127 25.01 7.48 3.11
CA VAL A 127 25.94 6.35 2.97
C VAL A 127 26.43 6.31 1.53
N GLN A 128 27.75 6.22 1.36
CA GLN A 128 28.36 5.95 0.05
C GLN A 128 28.38 4.44 -0.22
N LEU A 129 27.88 4.06 -1.39
CA LEU A 129 27.86 2.69 -1.89
C LEU A 129 29.08 2.50 -2.81
N GLU A 130 30.17 1.99 -2.26
CA GLU A 130 31.43 1.77 -2.98
C GLU A 130 31.55 0.33 -3.51
N ASN A 131 31.27 -0.67 -2.66
CA ASN A 131 31.38 -2.09 -3.01
C ASN A 131 30.07 -2.60 -3.61
N LEU A 132 29.73 -2.19 -4.84
CA LEU A 132 28.44 -2.55 -5.44
C LEU A 132 28.31 -4.05 -5.73
N GLU A 133 27.11 -4.57 -5.53
CA GLU A 133 26.70 -5.89 -6.00
C GLU A 133 25.38 -5.75 -6.81
N PRO A 134 25.06 -6.71 -7.70
CA PRO A 134 23.84 -6.66 -8.51
C PRO A 134 22.56 -6.54 -7.69
N CYS A 135 22.57 -7.05 -6.45
CA CYS A 135 21.49 -6.93 -5.50
C CYS A 135 22.07 -6.80 -4.09
N MET A 136 21.70 -5.73 -3.40
CA MET A 136 22.11 -5.45 -2.02
C MET A 136 20.88 -5.16 -1.16
N TYR A 137 20.97 -5.50 0.12
CA TYR A 137 19.99 -5.19 1.15
C TYR A 137 20.63 -4.28 2.17
N ILE A 138 20.05 -3.09 2.37
CA ILE A 138 20.61 -2.05 3.23
C ILE A 138 19.59 -1.68 4.31
N ALA A 139 20.04 -1.56 5.55
CA ALA A 139 19.20 -1.17 6.67
C ALA A 139 19.98 -0.28 7.64
N ILE A 140 19.30 0.72 8.22
CA ILE A 140 19.84 1.47 9.34
C ILE A 140 19.33 0.87 10.64
N VAL A 141 20.24 0.67 11.59
CA VAL A 141 19.93 0.14 12.92
C VAL A 141 20.52 1.01 14.03
N ALA A 142 19.88 0.97 15.19
CA ALA A 142 20.54 1.28 16.45
C ALA A 142 21.21 0.00 16.95
N GLN A 143 22.52 0.02 17.18
CA GLN A 143 23.29 -1.12 17.67
C GLN A 143 23.99 -0.77 18.99
N GLY A 144 23.71 -1.57 20.01
CA GLY A 144 24.34 -1.50 21.33
C GLY A 144 25.53 -2.43 21.45
N GLN A 145 26.66 -1.94 21.96
CA GLN A 145 27.89 -2.73 22.05
C GLN A 145 27.99 -3.52 23.36
N ASN A 146 27.56 -2.92 24.49
CA ASN A 146 27.70 -3.50 25.84
C ASN A 146 26.45 -3.35 26.70
N ILE A 147 25.26 -3.50 26.09
CA ILE A 147 24.00 -3.45 26.83
C ILE A 147 23.88 -4.72 27.68
N SER A 148 23.74 -4.53 29.00
CA SER A 148 23.50 -5.59 29.98
C SER A 148 22.01 -5.73 30.29
N TYR A 149 21.58 -6.97 30.54
CA TYR A 149 20.23 -7.25 31.03
C TYR A 149 20.00 -6.53 32.39
N PRO A 150 18.82 -5.94 32.66
CA PRO A 150 17.57 -6.03 31.89
C PRO A 150 17.38 -4.95 30.81
N TYR A 151 18.40 -4.14 30.54
CA TYR A 151 18.31 -3.08 29.54
C TYR A 151 18.39 -3.63 28.11
N THR A 152 17.82 -2.86 27.20
CA THR A 152 17.78 -3.11 25.76
C THR A 152 18.14 -1.84 25.01
N VAL A 153 18.39 -1.94 23.70
CA VAL A 153 18.67 -0.78 22.86
C VAL A 153 17.59 0.29 22.92
N TRP A 154 16.34 -0.11 23.19
CA TRP A 154 15.20 0.80 23.31
C TRP A 154 15.29 1.74 24.51
N ASP A 155 16.02 1.35 25.57
CA ASP A 155 16.20 2.22 26.74
C ASP A 155 17.13 3.42 26.47
N TYR A 156 17.88 3.37 25.37
CA TYR A 156 18.87 4.38 24.98
C TYR A 156 18.49 5.17 23.71
N ILE A 157 17.33 4.87 23.12
CA ILE A 157 16.84 5.56 21.92
C ILE A 157 15.40 6.06 22.12
N SER A 158 15.07 7.16 21.45
CA SER A 158 13.70 7.64 21.31
C SER A 158 13.22 7.28 19.92
N LYS A 159 12.32 6.29 19.81
CA LYS A 159 11.87 5.74 18.53
C LYS A 159 10.41 6.11 18.24
N LYS A 160 10.17 6.61 17.03
CA LYS A 160 8.85 6.85 16.47
C LYS A 160 8.34 5.59 15.77
N ILE A 161 7.07 5.29 15.97
CA ILE A 161 6.33 4.35 15.14
C ILE A 161 5.35 5.12 14.26
N THR A 162 4.98 4.53 13.14
CA THR A 162 4.00 5.11 12.21
C THR A 162 2.74 4.26 12.20
N VAL A 163 1.59 4.87 12.40
CA VAL A 163 0.28 4.25 12.28
C VAL A 163 -0.38 4.74 11.01
N GLY A 164 -0.54 3.87 10.02
CA GLY A 164 -1.23 4.15 8.76
C GLY A 164 -2.63 3.54 8.76
N VAL A 165 -3.63 4.31 8.33
CA VAL A 165 -5.01 3.83 8.18
C VAL A 165 -5.34 3.76 6.69
N TYR A 166 -5.74 2.56 6.27
CA TYR A 166 -5.95 2.19 4.89
C TYR A 166 -7.40 1.79 4.67
N GLY A 167 -8.02 2.29 3.61
CA GLY A 167 -9.38 1.88 3.25
C GLY A 167 -9.59 1.86 1.74
N PRO A 168 -10.78 1.49 1.26
CA PRO A 168 -11.07 1.49 -0.16
C PRO A 168 -10.93 2.89 -0.76
N LYS A 169 -10.74 2.95 -2.09
CA LYS A 169 -10.64 4.24 -2.81
C LYS A 169 -11.92 5.08 -2.68
N HIS A 170 -13.06 4.42 -2.53
CA HIS A 170 -14.37 5.03 -2.39
C HIS A 170 -15.11 4.39 -1.21
N VAL A 171 -15.91 5.19 -0.50
CA VAL A 171 -16.75 4.70 0.60
C VAL A 171 -17.85 3.80 0.05
N HIS A 172 -18.02 2.63 0.66
CA HIS A 172 -19.06 1.65 0.37
C HIS A 172 -19.99 1.47 1.58
N PRO A 173 -21.20 0.91 1.42
CA PRO A 173 -22.08 0.62 2.55
C PRO A 173 -21.50 -0.40 3.54
N SER A 174 -20.62 -1.30 3.09
CA SER A 174 -19.86 -2.18 3.96
C SER A 174 -18.48 -2.38 3.38
N PHE A 175 -17.45 -2.19 4.20
CA PHE A 175 -16.07 -2.36 3.79
C PHE A 175 -15.16 -2.65 4.98
N LYS A 176 -13.93 -3.05 4.68
CA LYS A 176 -12.88 -3.28 5.67
C LYS A 176 -11.87 -2.14 5.56
N THR A 177 -11.52 -1.57 6.70
CA THR A 177 -10.38 -0.67 6.86
C THR A 177 -9.25 -1.46 7.51
N VAL A 178 -8.00 -1.15 7.20
CA VAL A 178 -6.82 -1.74 7.80
C VAL A 178 -6.00 -0.67 8.47
N VAL A 179 -5.72 -0.85 9.75
CA VAL A 179 -4.73 -0.06 10.48
C VAL A 179 -3.42 -0.85 10.45
N ALA A 180 -2.38 -0.27 9.86
CA ALA A 180 -1.04 -0.83 9.82
C ALA A 180 -0.12 -0.07 10.78
N VAL A 181 0.66 -0.78 11.58
CA VAL A 181 1.66 -0.20 12.50
C VAL A 181 3.05 -0.56 12.03
N PHE A 182 3.84 0.46 11.69
CA PHE A 182 5.20 0.36 11.16
C PHE A 182 6.24 0.84 12.19
N GLY A 183 7.38 0.15 12.24
CA GLY A 183 8.53 0.57 13.06
C GLY A 183 9.39 1.68 12.45
N HIS A 184 8.94 2.27 11.33
CA HIS A 184 9.63 3.27 10.52
C HIS A 184 8.61 4.18 9.81
N ASP A 185 9.04 5.25 9.13
CA ASP A 185 8.17 6.21 8.42
C ASP A 185 7.74 5.77 7.00
N CYS A 186 8.20 4.62 6.51
CA CYS A 186 7.77 4.11 5.21
C CYS A 186 6.35 3.47 5.28
N ALA A 187 5.32 4.31 5.18
CA ALA A 187 3.93 3.89 5.02
C ALA A 187 3.52 4.02 3.53
N PRO A 188 3.34 2.91 2.79
CA PRO A 188 3.03 2.97 1.36
C PRO A 188 1.67 3.62 1.10
N LYS A 189 1.48 4.25 -0.06
CA LYS A 189 0.18 4.82 -0.47
C LYS A 189 -0.92 3.79 -0.67
N SER A 190 -0.56 2.55 -0.96
CA SER A 190 -1.49 1.45 -1.14
C SER A 190 -1.03 0.20 -0.42
N LEU A 191 -1.99 -0.62 -0.03
CA LEU A 191 -1.76 -1.88 0.67
C LEU A 191 -2.60 -2.97 0.01
N LEU A 192 -1.94 -4.04 -0.46
CA LEU A 192 -2.59 -5.25 -0.95
C LEU A 192 -2.84 -6.11 0.27
N VAL A 193 -4.11 -6.22 0.65
CA VAL A 193 -4.51 -7.12 1.70
C VAL A 193 -4.97 -8.40 1.02
N ASN A 194 -4.06 -9.38 0.97
CA ASN A 194 -4.49 -10.78 0.85
C ASN A 194 -5.16 -11.09 2.19
N GLU A 195 -6.40 -11.58 2.19
CA GLU A 195 -7.13 -11.81 3.44
C GLU A 195 -6.27 -12.65 4.41
N VAL A 196 -5.65 -11.99 5.41
CA VAL A 196 -4.83 -12.62 6.47
C VAL A 196 -5.74 -13.30 7.50
N THR A 197 -6.81 -13.91 7.02
CA THR A 197 -7.66 -14.82 7.76
C THR A 197 -7.54 -16.16 7.07
N ARG A 198 -7.08 -17.16 7.82
CA ARG A 198 -6.85 -18.57 7.44
C ARG A 198 -8.07 -19.32 6.87
N GLN A 199 -9.02 -18.67 6.20
CA GLN A 199 -10.20 -19.33 5.65
C GLN A 199 -10.55 -18.83 4.25
N VAL A 200 -10.62 -19.82 3.36
CA VAL A 200 -11.19 -19.83 2.01
C VAL A 200 -10.27 -19.30 0.90
N HIS A 201 -9.84 -20.24 0.06
CA HIS A 201 -9.11 -20.00 -1.18
C HIS A 201 -9.94 -19.10 -2.12
N SER A 202 -9.26 -18.18 -2.82
CA SER A 202 -9.78 -17.44 -3.97
C SER A 202 -10.62 -16.17 -3.69
N ALA A 203 -10.05 -15.20 -2.96
CA ALA A 203 -10.45 -13.80 -3.09
C ALA A 203 -9.35 -13.03 -3.84
N ALA A 204 -9.72 -12.27 -4.87
CA ALA A 204 -8.78 -11.39 -5.56
C ALA A 204 -8.24 -10.34 -4.57
N PRO A 205 -6.94 -10.01 -4.61
CA PRO A 205 -6.35 -9.08 -3.66
C PRO A 205 -7.02 -7.71 -3.77
N ILE A 206 -7.42 -7.16 -2.63
CA ILE A 206 -8.03 -5.84 -2.56
C ILE A 206 -6.93 -4.81 -2.30
N ILE A 207 -6.85 -3.81 -3.17
CA ILE A 207 -5.99 -2.64 -2.97
C ILE A 207 -6.70 -1.65 -2.06
N LEU A 208 -6.14 -1.43 -0.88
CA LEU A 208 -6.53 -0.34 0.01
C LEU A 208 -5.59 0.84 -0.20
N HIS A 209 -6.09 2.06 0.00
CA HIS A 209 -5.36 3.31 -0.10
C HIS A 209 -5.16 3.91 1.28
N LEU A 210 -4.00 4.51 1.50
CA LEU A 210 -3.69 5.26 2.72
C LEU A 210 -4.62 6.47 2.81
N TRP A 211 -5.49 6.50 3.82
CA TRP A 211 -6.37 7.63 4.13
C TRP A 211 -5.69 8.64 5.06
N GLY A 212 -4.84 8.16 5.96
CA GLY A 212 -4.05 9.02 6.84
C GLY A 212 -2.96 8.24 7.55
N LYS A 213 -1.88 8.94 7.92
CA LYS A 213 -0.80 8.40 8.75
C LYS A 213 -0.53 9.33 9.93
N HIS A 214 -0.10 8.76 11.05
CA HIS A 214 0.30 9.48 12.24
C HIS A 214 1.53 8.85 12.86
N GLN A 215 2.45 9.67 13.38
CA GLN A 215 3.63 9.20 14.07
C GLN A 215 3.50 9.45 15.56
N LEU A 216 3.95 8.51 16.39
CA LEU A 216 4.01 8.69 17.83
C LEU A 216 5.29 8.04 18.38
N PHE A 217 5.81 8.63 19.46
CA PHE A 217 6.99 8.13 20.14
C PHE A 217 6.65 7.01 21.10
N LEU A 218 7.51 5.99 21.15
CA LEU A 218 7.47 4.94 22.15
C LEU A 218 8.81 4.84 22.85
N LEU A 219 8.75 4.81 24.17
CA LEU A 219 9.93 4.63 25.03
C LEU A 219 10.45 3.19 25.00
N ARG A 220 9.58 2.22 24.66
CA ARG A 220 9.91 0.79 24.61
C ARG A 220 8.91 0.02 23.75
N PRO A 221 9.26 -1.19 23.28
CA PRO A 221 8.28 -2.10 22.69
C PRO A 221 7.27 -2.51 23.76
N GLN A 222 5.99 -2.27 23.50
CA GLN A 222 4.92 -2.59 24.44
C GLN A 222 3.63 -2.95 23.69
N ASP A 223 2.73 -3.65 24.38
CA ASP A 223 1.41 -3.93 23.83
C ASP A 223 0.64 -2.61 23.63
N LEU A 224 0.09 -2.43 22.43
CA LEU A 224 -0.72 -1.29 22.07
C LEU A 224 -2.14 -1.74 21.75
N LYS A 225 -3.12 -1.05 22.34
CA LYS A 225 -4.54 -1.24 22.05
C LYS A 225 -5.01 -0.11 21.15
N LEU A 226 -5.38 -0.45 19.91
CA LEU A 226 -5.89 0.48 18.91
C LEU A 226 -7.42 0.39 18.90
N CYS A 227 -8.07 1.50 19.23
CA CYS A 227 -9.52 1.62 19.22
C CYS A 227 -9.97 2.52 18.07
N MET A 228 -10.92 2.05 17.25
CA MET A 228 -11.43 2.79 16.10
C MET A 228 -12.93 3.09 16.24
N PHE A 229 -13.29 4.35 16.01
CA PHE A 229 -14.66 4.84 16.12
C PHE A 229 -15.02 5.68 14.89
N SER A 230 -16.29 5.65 14.51
CA SER A 230 -16.85 6.64 13.58
C SER A 230 -17.31 7.86 14.38
N ASN A 231 -17.01 9.06 13.90
CA ASN A 231 -17.59 10.29 14.45
C ASN A 231 -19.00 10.56 13.89
N MET A 232 -19.46 9.80 12.89
CA MET A 232 -20.76 9.96 12.24
C MET A 232 -21.71 8.81 12.59
N PRO A 233 -22.98 9.09 12.91
CA PRO A 233 -23.93 8.08 13.36
C PRO A 233 -24.36 7.10 12.26
N ASN A 234 -24.24 7.47 10.97
CA ASN A 234 -24.58 6.58 9.86
C ASN A 234 -23.54 5.46 9.66
N TYR A 235 -22.36 5.56 10.25
CA TYR A 235 -21.31 4.54 10.10
C TYR A 235 -20.96 3.93 11.45
N GLU A 236 -20.90 2.61 11.51
CA GLU A 236 -20.60 1.85 12.71
C GLU A 236 -19.37 0.97 12.51
N VAL A 237 -18.49 0.99 13.53
CA VAL A 237 -17.51 -0.07 13.78
C VAL A 237 -18.10 -0.96 14.87
N LYS A 238 -18.37 -2.24 14.57
CA LYS A 238 -19.01 -3.17 15.52
C LYS A 238 -18.29 -3.15 16.86
N ALA A 239 -19.02 -3.05 17.96
CA ALA A 239 -18.46 -2.97 19.33
C ALA A 239 -17.43 -4.08 19.64
N SER A 240 -17.66 -5.31 19.17
CA SER A 240 -16.74 -6.43 19.33
C SER A 240 -15.40 -6.25 18.60
N ASP A 241 -15.37 -5.42 17.56
CA ASP A 241 -14.22 -5.17 16.70
C ASP A 241 -13.58 -3.80 16.93
N GLN A 242 -14.14 -2.96 17.82
CA GLN A 242 -13.68 -1.59 18.02
C GLN A 242 -12.26 -1.52 18.58
N ALA A 243 -11.81 -2.51 19.36
CA ALA A 243 -10.48 -2.53 19.95
C ALA A 243 -9.68 -3.75 19.48
N LYS A 244 -8.47 -3.52 18.96
CA LYS A 244 -7.54 -4.57 18.54
C LYS A 244 -6.15 -4.31 19.11
N MET A 245 -5.39 -5.37 19.31
CA MET A 245 -4.11 -5.30 20.01
C MET A 245 -2.95 -5.60 19.06
N VAL A 246 -1.91 -4.77 19.13
CA VAL A 246 -0.57 -5.07 18.60
C VAL A 246 0.28 -5.52 19.78
N ARG A 247 0.95 -6.67 19.63
CA ARG A 247 1.83 -7.18 20.70
C ARG A 247 3.18 -6.50 20.64
N GLY A 248 3.70 -6.08 21.79
CA GLY A 248 5.03 -5.46 21.91
C GLY A 248 6.14 -6.35 21.38
N PHE A 249 5.98 -7.67 21.47
CA PHE A 249 6.90 -8.63 20.85
C PHE A 249 6.94 -8.51 19.31
N GLN A 250 5.81 -8.32 18.63
CA GLN A 250 5.79 -8.13 17.17
C GLN A 250 6.52 -6.86 16.77
N MET A 251 6.35 -5.79 17.56
CA MET A 251 7.06 -4.52 17.37
C MET A 251 8.57 -4.67 17.61
N LYS A 252 8.94 -5.44 18.64
CA LYS A 252 10.34 -5.76 18.94
C LYS A 252 10.99 -6.52 17.79
N LEU A 253 10.28 -7.41 17.11
CA LEU A 253 10.77 -8.12 15.92
C LEU A 253 10.77 -7.27 14.62
N GLY A 254 10.32 -6.01 14.68
CA GLY A 254 10.21 -5.12 13.52
C GLY A 254 9.20 -5.61 12.47
N LYS A 255 8.17 -6.34 12.91
CA LYS A 255 7.07 -6.78 12.03
C LYS A 255 5.98 -5.73 11.94
N VAL A 256 5.47 -5.54 10.73
CA VAL A 256 4.30 -4.68 10.48
C VAL A 256 3.05 -5.42 10.92
N SER A 257 2.31 -4.78 11.81
CA SER A 257 1.05 -5.33 12.31
C SER A 257 -0.11 -4.76 11.53
N HIS A 258 -0.99 -5.63 11.01
CA HIS A 258 -2.16 -5.26 10.23
C HIS A 258 -3.43 -5.62 11.00
N LEU A 259 -4.23 -4.62 11.33
CA LEU A 259 -5.46 -4.77 12.10
C LEU A 259 -6.66 -4.42 11.23
N ILE A 260 -7.52 -5.39 10.96
CA ILE A 260 -8.69 -5.23 10.09
C ILE A 260 -9.88 -4.77 10.92
N PHE A 261 -10.47 -3.63 10.57
CA PHE A 261 -11.69 -3.10 11.19
C PHE A 261 -12.83 -3.04 10.16
N PRO A 262 -13.87 -3.87 10.31
CA PRO A 262 -15.07 -3.77 9.49
C PRO A 262 -15.86 -2.51 9.81
N ILE A 263 -16.35 -1.82 8.78
CA ILE A 263 -17.23 -0.66 8.87
C ILE A 263 -18.50 -0.92 8.08
N ILE A 264 -19.64 -0.58 8.66
CA ILE A 264 -20.97 -0.74 8.06
C ILE A 264 -21.71 0.59 8.11
N SER A 265 -22.42 0.92 7.04
CA SER A 265 -23.35 2.04 6.95
C SER A 265 -24.76 1.57 7.35
N HIS A 266 -25.45 2.31 8.21
CA HIS A 266 -26.84 1.99 8.59
C HIS A 266 -27.80 2.28 7.43
N ASP A 267 -27.57 3.36 6.67
CA ASP A 267 -28.28 3.65 5.44
C ASP A 267 -27.36 3.54 4.22
N PRO A 268 -27.51 2.48 3.39
CA PRO A 268 -26.74 2.33 2.16
C PRO A 268 -27.09 3.36 1.08
N ASN A 269 -28.23 4.05 1.20
CA ASN A 269 -28.68 5.05 0.24
C ASN A 269 -28.13 6.45 0.55
N GLU A 270 -27.58 6.71 1.73
CA GLU A 270 -27.05 8.01 2.14
C GLU A 270 -25.55 7.96 2.45
N LEU A 271 -24.76 7.51 1.47
CA LEU A 271 -23.30 7.49 1.60
C LEU A 271 -22.74 8.91 1.52
N SER A 272 -21.92 9.28 2.50
CA SER A 272 -21.18 10.54 2.60
C SER A 272 -19.74 10.26 3.04
N ASP A 273 -18.84 11.22 2.87
CA ASP A 273 -17.57 11.16 3.58
C ASP A 273 -17.81 11.37 5.08
N PHE A 274 -16.97 10.75 5.89
CA PHE A 274 -17.05 10.84 7.33
C PHE A 274 -15.65 10.87 7.95
N THR A 275 -15.60 11.10 9.25
CA THR A 275 -14.34 11.10 9.99
C THR A 275 -14.25 9.88 10.89
N LEU A 276 -13.14 9.16 10.76
CA LEU A 276 -12.74 8.09 11.67
C LEU A 276 -11.84 8.64 12.77
N ARG A 277 -12.11 8.25 14.01
CA ARG A 277 -11.27 8.54 15.16
C ARG A 277 -10.51 7.27 15.55
N LEU A 278 -9.19 7.36 15.56
CA LEU A 278 -8.32 6.31 16.08
C LEU A 278 -7.73 6.74 17.41
N GLN A 279 -7.83 5.89 18.43
CA GLN A 279 -7.17 6.04 19.72
C GLN A 279 -6.14 4.94 19.88
N VAL A 280 -4.92 5.31 20.27
CA VAL A 280 -3.85 4.38 20.60
C VAL A 280 -3.65 4.44 22.11
N LYS A 281 -3.81 3.29 22.78
CA LYS A 281 -3.66 3.14 24.22
C LYS A 281 -2.56 2.16 24.55
N ASP A 282 -1.96 2.31 25.72
CA ASP A 282 -1.03 1.32 26.28
C ASP A 282 -1.78 0.13 26.92
N ASN A 283 -1.02 -0.77 27.55
CA ASN A 283 -1.56 -1.93 28.26
C ASN A 283 -2.30 -1.59 29.57
N LYS A 284 -2.21 -0.35 30.05
CA LYS A 284 -2.92 0.19 31.22
C LYS A 284 -4.13 1.05 30.81
N ASP A 285 -4.53 1.00 29.54
CA ASP A 285 -5.58 1.80 28.93
C ASP A 285 -5.32 3.33 28.98
N ILE A 286 -4.07 3.75 29.19
CA ILE A 286 -3.64 5.15 29.10
C ILE A 286 -3.55 5.55 27.63
N MET A 287 -4.16 6.68 27.27
CA MET A 287 -4.15 7.18 25.91
C MET A 287 -2.78 7.76 25.55
N LEU A 288 -2.11 7.15 24.57
CA LEU A 288 -0.82 7.60 24.03
C LEU A 288 -1.00 8.61 22.90
N ALA A 289 -1.99 8.39 22.04
CA ALA A 289 -2.31 9.27 20.93
C ALA A 289 -3.79 9.15 20.53
N GLN A 290 -4.32 10.22 19.96
CA GLN A 290 -5.64 10.22 19.31
C GLN A 290 -5.58 11.11 18.07
N PHE A 291 -6.10 10.61 16.96
CA PHE A 291 -6.19 11.39 15.73
C PHE A 291 -7.44 11.04 14.93
N CYS A 292 -7.82 11.97 14.07
CA CYS A 292 -8.98 11.86 13.20
C CYS A 292 -8.53 11.81 11.73
N ILE A 293 -9.21 10.99 10.93
CA ILE A 293 -8.93 10.79 9.51
C ILE A 293 -10.21 10.98 8.73
N GLN A 294 -10.17 11.85 7.72
CA GLN A 294 -11.28 12.02 6.78
C GLN A 294 -11.25 10.90 5.75
N THR A 295 -12.38 10.22 5.55
CA THR A 295 -12.52 9.20 4.51
C THR A 295 -12.61 9.84 3.12
N PRO A 296 -12.23 9.14 2.04
CA PRO A 296 -12.44 9.64 0.69
C PRO A 296 -13.93 9.87 0.42
N GLN A 297 -14.22 10.75 -0.53
CA GLN A 297 -15.59 11.00 -0.94
C GLN A 297 -16.22 9.73 -1.56
N PRO A 298 -17.52 9.51 -1.32
CA PRO A 298 -18.24 8.45 -2.00
C PRO A 298 -18.22 8.68 -3.51
N PRO A 299 -18.45 7.64 -4.32
CA PRO A 299 -18.59 7.82 -5.76
C PRO A 299 -19.69 8.86 -6.02
N LEU A 300 -19.38 9.94 -6.74
CA LEU A 300 -20.37 10.96 -7.10
C LEU A 300 -21.57 10.27 -7.76
N LYS A 301 -22.73 10.30 -7.09
CA LYS A 301 -23.97 9.69 -7.61
C LYS A 301 -24.41 10.29 -8.94
N ASN A 302 -23.89 11.46 -9.30
CA ASN A 302 -24.02 12.10 -10.60
C ASN A 302 -22.75 12.91 -10.89
N ALA A 303 -21.64 12.25 -11.26
CA ALA A 303 -20.73 12.92 -12.17
C ALA A 303 -21.55 13.13 -13.45
N GLY A 304 -22.04 14.37 -13.63
CA GLY A 304 -22.74 14.78 -14.83
C GLY A 304 -21.99 14.18 -16.02
N ARG A 305 -22.74 13.48 -16.88
CA ARG A 305 -22.23 12.99 -18.16
C ARG A 305 -21.31 14.08 -18.70
N CYS A 306 -19.99 13.83 -18.73
CA CYS A 306 -19.16 14.60 -19.64
C CYS A 306 -19.88 14.47 -20.98
N LEU A 307 -20.37 15.58 -21.52
CA LEU A 307 -20.92 15.72 -22.87
C LEU A 307 -19.82 15.50 -23.92
N GLY A 308 -18.84 14.63 -23.64
CA GLY A 308 -18.01 13.97 -24.63
C GLY A 308 -18.83 12.87 -25.26
N GLN A 309 -19.62 13.25 -26.26
CA GLN A 309 -20.16 12.48 -27.37
C GLN A 309 -19.84 10.96 -27.36
N ARG A 310 -20.43 10.20 -26.43
CA ARG A 310 -20.47 8.73 -26.57
C ARG A 310 -21.58 8.41 -27.55
N ARG A 311 -21.20 8.12 -28.80
CA ARG A 311 -22.09 7.62 -29.86
C ARG A 311 -22.67 6.26 -29.48
N PHE A 312 -23.67 6.24 -28.61
CA PHE A 312 -24.63 5.15 -28.51
C PHE A 312 -25.98 5.78 -28.16
N LEU A 313 -26.74 6.12 -29.21
CA LEU A 313 -28.14 6.51 -29.11
C LEU A 313 -28.92 5.37 -28.45
N LYS A 314 -29.39 5.60 -27.23
CA LYS A 314 -30.55 4.86 -26.69
C LYS A 314 -31.77 5.30 -27.49
N LYS A 315 -32.53 4.31 -27.99
CA LYS A 315 -33.64 4.40 -28.96
C LYS A 315 -34.87 5.24 -28.52
N ASN A 316 -34.82 6.03 -27.45
CA ASN A 316 -36.05 6.57 -26.84
C ASN A 316 -36.13 8.10 -26.68
N GLU A 317 -35.35 8.90 -27.42
CA GLU A 317 -35.54 10.36 -27.46
C GLU A 317 -35.82 10.84 -28.88
N ILE A 318 -37.02 10.48 -29.39
CA ILE A 318 -37.59 11.12 -30.57
C ILE A 318 -38.31 12.38 -30.08
N GLY A 319 -37.88 13.55 -30.55
CA GLY A 319 -38.77 14.72 -30.52
C GLY A 319 -38.14 16.10 -30.29
N LYS A 320 -36.83 16.22 -30.02
CA LYS A 320 -36.23 17.55 -29.79
C LYS A 320 -34.80 17.66 -30.32
N ILE A 321 -34.63 17.69 -31.63
CA ILE A 321 -33.42 18.28 -32.22
C ILE A 321 -33.84 19.14 -33.42
N ILE A 322 -33.82 20.46 -33.23
CA ILE A 322 -33.78 21.42 -34.33
C ILE A 322 -32.31 21.42 -34.80
N LEU A 323 -32.05 20.81 -35.95
CA LEU A 323 -30.72 20.81 -36.57
C LEU A 323 -30.59 22.02 -37.51
N SER A 324 -29.48 22.74 -37.38
CA SER A 324 -29.08 23.86 -38.25
C SER A 324 -29.01 23.44 -39.73
N PRO A 325 -29.41 24.31 -40.68
CA PRO A 325 -29.76 23.91 -42.06
C PRO A 325 -28.58 23.69 -43.02
N LEU A 326 -27.38 23.37 -42.54
CA LEU A 326 -26.17 23.42 -43.37
C LEU A 326 -25.32 22.15 -43.32
N VAL A 327 -25.88 20.98 -43.65
CA VAL A 327 -25.11 19.86 -44.24
C VAL A 327 -26.05 19.03 -45.11
N THR A 328 -26.06 19.33 -46.40
CA THR A 328 -26.70 18.50 -47.43
C THR A 328 -25.69 17.47 -47.94
N THR A 329 -26.22 16.28 -48.28
CA THR A 329 -25.64 15.19 -49.09
C THR A 329 -24.71 14.18 -48.41
N SER A 330 -25.29 13.22 -47.70
CA SER A 330 -24.81 11.84 -47.70
C SER A 330 -25.99 10.88 -47.95
N LYS A 331 -25.99 10.21 -49.10
CA LYS A 331 -27.00 9.19 -49.44
C LYS A 331 -26.69 7.93 -48.63
N TYR A 332 -27.40 7.71 -47.52
CA TYR A 332 -27.38 6.45 -46.79
C TYR A 332 -28.26 5.41 -47.48
N PRO A 333 -27.90 4.11 -47.42
CA PRO A 333 -28.77 3.04 -47.91
C PRO A 333 -30.07 3.02 -47.10
N VAL A 334 -31.20 2.98 -47.80
CA VAL A 334 -32.53 2.91 -47.19
C VAL A 334 -32.83 1.46 -46.87
N PHE A 335 -33.09 1.16 -45.60
CA PHE A 335 -33.55 -0.17 -45.18
C PHE A 335 -34.92 -0.45 -45.83
N GLN A 336 -35.07 -1.64 -46.41
CA GLN A 336 -36.34 -2.13 -46.93
C GLN A 336 -36.92 -3.14 -45.94
N ASP A 337 -38.15 -2.92 -45.52
CA ASP A 337 -38.89 -3.91 -44.76
C ASP A 337 -39.30 -5.05 -45.70
N ARG A 338 -38.84 -6.27 -45.39
CA ARG A 338 -39.30 -7.51 -46.03
C ARG A 338 -39.89 -8.44 -44.97
N ILE A 339 -41.02 -9.04 -45.30
CA ILE A 339 -41.68 -10.02 -44.45
C ILE A 339 -40.86 -11.31 -44.47
N VAL A 340 -40.25 -11.65 -43.34
CA VAL A 340 -39.52 -12.91 -43.16
C VAL A 340 -40.51 -13.98 -42.73
N ALA A 341 -41.00 -14.78 -43.69
CA ALA A 341 -41.82 -15.94 -43.40
C ALA A 341 -40.95 -17.15 -43.02
N GLY A 342 -41.29 -17.85 -41.94
CA GLY A 342 -40.61 -19.08 -41.52
C GLY A 342 -39.57 -18.94 -40.40
N LEU A 343 -39.84 -18.11 -39.39
CA LEU A 343 -39.01 -18.06 -38.18
C LEU A 343 -39.16 -19.35 -37.35
N LYS A 344 -38.33 -20.35 -37.63
CA LYS A 344 -38.10 -21.45 -36.71
C LYS A 344 -37.05 -20.99 -35.68
N TYR A 345 -37.50 -20.54 -34.51
CA TYR A 345 -36.60 -20.27 -33.38
C TYR A 345 -36.51 -21.49 -32.48
N GLY A 346 -35.30 -22.01 -32.29
CA GLY A 346 -34.99 -22.97 -31.24
C GLY A 346 -34.82 -22.24 -29.91
N LYS A 347 -35.64 -22.55 -28.91
CA LYS A 347 -35.47 -22.03 -27.55
C LYS A 347 -34.58 -22.98 -26.75
N MET A 348 -33.35 -22.57 -26.47
CA MET A 348 -32.45 -23.31 -25.58
C MET A 348 -32.43 -22.63 -24.21
N LEU A 349 -33.06 -23.27 -23.22
CA LEU A 349 -33.02 -22.84 -21.82
C LEU A 349 -31.80 -23.47 -21.14
N LYS A 350 -31.05 -22.66 -20.39
CA LYS A 350 -29.89 -23.11 -19.63
C LYS A 350 -30.01 -22.69 -18.18
N THR A 351 -29.80 -23.63 -17.28
CA THR A 351 -29.82 -23.39 -15.85
C THR A 351 -28.60 -22.58 -15.44
N VAL A 352 -28.82 -21.52 -14.66
CA VAL A 352 -27.79 -20.66 -14.07
C VAL A 352 -28.03 -20.58 -12.57
N VAL A 353 -26.96 -20.45 -11.79
CA VAL A 353 -27.03 -20.41 -10.32
C VAL A 353 -26.76 -18.99 -9.87
N ARG A 354 -27.63 -18.42 -9.03
CA ARG A 354 -27.42 -17.08 -8.48
C ARG A 354 -26.32 -17.13 -7.41
N GLN A 355 -25.37 -16.20 -7.49
CA GLN A 355 -24.28 -16.12 -6.51
C GLN A 355 -24.80 -15.64 -5.15
N ASN A 356 -24.43 -16.34 -4.07
CA ASN A 356 -24.86 -16.01 -2.71
C ASN A 356 -24.19 -14.74 -2.16
N LYS A 357 -22.97 -14.44 -2.60
CA LYS A 357 -22.23 -13.23 -2.15
C LYS A 357 -22.56 -11.99 -2.98
N ASN A 358 -22.98 -12.16 -4.24
CA ASN A 358 -23.28 -11.08 -5.18
C ASN A 358 -24.57 -11.39 -5.94
N HIS A 359 -25.72 -11.02 -5.38
CA HIS A 359 -27.04 -11.43 -5.90
C HIS A 359 -27.36 -10.94 -7.32
N TYR A 360 -26.62 -9.97 -7.84
CA TYR A 360 -26.76 -9.44 -9.21
C TYR A 360 -25.93 -10.21 -10.25
N LEU A 361 -25.14 -11.21 -9.83
CA LEU A 361 -24.36 -12.08 -10.71
C LEU A 361 -24.98 -13.48 -10.78
N LEU A 362 -25.07 -13.99 -11.99
CA LEU A 362 -25.48 -15.36 -12.30
C LEU A 362 -24.26 -16.15 -12.75
N GLU A 363 -24.07 -17.33 -12.18
CA GLU A 363 -23.02 -18.26 -12.58
C GLU A 363 -23.58 -19.25 -13.59
N TYR A 364 -22.90 -19.35 -14.73
CA TYR A 364 -23.13 -20.37 -15.73
C TYR A 364 -21.96 -21.35 -15.73
N LYS A 365 -22.25 -22.63 -15.51
CA LYS A 365 -21.28 -23.73 -15.57
C LYS A 365 -21.60 -24.62 -16.77
N LYS A 366 -20.58 -24.94 -17.58
CA LYS A 366 -20.67 -25.91 -18.67
C LYS A 366 -19.38 -26.72 -18.77
N GLY A 367 -19.39 -27.93 -18.22
CA GLY A 367 -18.16 -28.72 -18.05
C GLY A 367 -17.17 -27.94 -17.20
N ASP A 368 -15.94 -27.82 -17.68
CA ASP A 368 -14.87 -27.08 -17.00
C ASP A 368 -14.98 -25.56 -17.22
N ALA A 369 -15.86 -25.08 -18.09
CA ALA A 369 -16.02 -23.65 -18.32
C ALA A 369 -16.99 -23.02 -17.30
N ILE A 370 -16.55 -21.93 -16.66
CA ILE A 370 -17.38 -21.08 -15.81
C ILE A 370 -17.50 -19.70 -16.44
N ALA A 371 -18.71 -19.15 -16.47
CA ALA A 371 -18.95 -17.74 -16.81
C ALA A 371 -19.78 -17.05 -15.73
N LEU A 372 -19.39 -15.83 -15.37
CA LEU A 372 -20.20 -14.94 -14.54
C LEU A 372 -20.93 -13.96 -15.44
N LEU A 373 -22.24 -13.93 -15.29
CA LEU A 373 -23.17 -13.14 -16.09
C LEU A 373 -23.76 -12.06 -15.20
N SER A 374 -23.90 -10.86 -15.75
CA SER A 374 -24.80 -9.82 -15.25
C SER A 374 -25.93 -9.64 -16.25
N GLU A 375 -27.01 -8.95 -15.85
CA GLU A 375 -28.25 -8.81 -16.61
C GLU A 375 -28.06 -8.49 -18.11
N GLU A 376 -27.03 -7.71 -18.47
CA GLU A 376 -26.79 -7.30 -19.86
C GLU A 376 -25.50 -7.85 -20.49
N LYS A 377 -24.57 -8.43 -19.71
CA LYS A 377 -23.21 -8.80 -20.21
C LYS A 377 -22.56 -9.96 -19.44
N ILE A 378 -21.71 -10.71 -20.15
CA ILE A 378 -20.74 -11.64 -19.54
C ILE A 378 -19.64 -10.80 -18.87
N ARG A 379 -19.49 -10.97 -17.56
CA ARG A 379 -18.51 -10.23 -16.75
C ARG A 379 -17.17 -10.93 -16.67
N LEU A 380 -17.18 -12.26 -16.64
CA LEU A 380 -15.98 -13.06 -16.55
C LEU A 380 -16.23 -14.41 -17.23
N LYS A 381 -15.23 -14.95 -17.92
CA LYS A 381 -15.22 -16.31 -18.45
C LYS A 381 -13.89 -16.95 -18.06
N GLY A 382 -13.93 -18.12 -17.45
CA GLY A 382 -12.76 -18.88 -17.03
C GLY A 382 -12.97 -20.38 -17.24
N GLN A 383 -11.89 -21.13 -17.05
CA GLN A 383 -11.89 -22.58 -17.11
C GLN A 383 -11.35 -23.11 -15.78
N LEU A 384 -12.08 -24.06 -15.18
CA LEU A 384 -11.62 -24.86 -14.05
C LEU A 384 -10.43 -25.65 -14.55
N TRP A 385 -9.25 -25.35 -14.01
CA TRP A 385 -8.12 -26.26 -14.11
C TRP A 385 -8.35 -27.33 -13.04
N THR A 386 -8.52 -28.58 -13.49
CA THR A 386 -8.52 -29.78 -12.65
C THR A 386 -7.12 -30.17 -12.26
#